data_AF-A0A0A2UY59-F1
#
_entry.id   AF-A0A0A2UY59-F1
#
_cell.length_a   1.000
_cell.length_b   1.000
_cell.length_c   1.000
_cell.angle_alpha   90.00
_cell.angle_beta   90.00
_cell.angle_gamma   90.00
#
_symmetry.space_group_name_H-M   'P 1'
#
loop_
_entity.id
_entity.type
_entity.pdbx_description
1 polymer ?
#
loop_
_entity_poly.entity_id
_entity_poly.type
_entity_poly.pdbx_seq_one_letter_code
_entity_poly.pdbx_strand_id
1 'polypeptide(L)'
;MIIKLLLILFMTLFGSLGGFFFKKASDHPLGINTPFIMKLGTGGAFYLAGAILNIYLLTLLPYTVVYPITSVTYIWTMILSSLFLNETITIKKGIGVLLISGGSILLVL
;
A
#
# COMPACT_ATOMS: atom_id res chain seq x y z
N MET A 1 -10.87 17.45 9.86
CA MET A 1 -10.91 16.00 10.18
C MET A 1 -11.08 15.14 8.92
N ILE A 2 -12.13 15.36 8.12
CA ILE A 2 -12.43 14.59 6.90
C ILE A 2 -11.26 14.60 5.88
N ILE A 3 -10.65 15.75 5.60
CA ILE A 3 -9.53 15.86 4.65
C ILE A 3 -8.37 14.94 5.04
N LYS A 4 -8.02 14.87 6.34
CA LYS A 4 -6.93 14.01 6.83
C LYS A 4 -7.26 12.52 6.62
N LEU A 5 -8.51 12.12 6.85
CA LEU A 5 -8.97 10.75 6.63
C LEU A 5 -8.90 10.37 5.14
N LEU A 6 -9.31 11.27 4.24
CA LEU A 6 -9.20 11.05 2.80
C LEU A 6 -7.74 10.92 2.37
N LEU A 7 -6.85 11.79 2.86
CA LEU A 7 -5.41 11.72 2.57
C LEU A 7 -4.80 10.38 3.03
N ILE A 8 -5.18 9.89 4.21
CA ILE A 8 -4.78 8.57 4.71
C ILE A 8 -5.26 7.45 3.77
N LEU A 9 -6.52 7.52 3.35
CA LEU A 9 -7.09 6.50 2.47
C LEU A 9 -6.35 6.48 1.12
N PHE A 10 -6.10 7.65 0.54
CA PHE A 10 -5.39 7.76 -0.73
C PHE A 10 -3.91 7.38 -0.63
N MET A 11 -3.19 7.79 0.42
CA MET A 11 -1.77 7.42 0.56
C MET A 11 -1.59 5.90 0.66
N THR A 12 -2.46 5.22 1.43
CA THR A 12 -2.37 3.77 1.63
C THR A 12 -2.84 3.00 0.39
N LEU A 13 -3.86 3.51 -0.30
CA LEU A 13 -4.29 2.97 -1.59
C LEU A 13 -3.18 3.09 -2.65
N PHE A 14 -2.57 4.27 -2.80
CA PHE A 14 -1.48 4.50 -3.76
C PHE A 14 -0.23 3.67 -3.44
N GLY A 15 0.13 3.53 -2.16
CA GLY A 15 1.20 2.63 -1.74
C GLY A 15 0.93 1.17 -2.18
N SER A 16 -0.29 0.69 -1.97
CA SER A 16 -0.69 -0.68 -2.37
C SER A 16 -0.75 -0.86 -3.89
N LEU A 17 -1.21 0.15 -4.64
CA LEU A 17 -1.21 0.14 -6.11
C LEU A 17 0.22 0.12 -6.66
N GLY A 18 1.14 0.88 -6.04
CA GLY A 18 2.56 0.84 -6.37
C GLY A 18 3.14 -0.57 -6.22
N GLY A 19 2.93 -1.20 -5.05
CA GLY A 19 3.34 -2.57 -4.79
C GLY A 19 2.71 -3.59 -5.75
N PHE A 20 1.44 -3.42 -6.09
CA PHE A 20 0.73 -4.26 -7.06
C PHE A 20 1.36 -4.19 -8.47
N PHE A 21 1.67 -2.99 -8.97
CA PHE A 21 2.30 -2.85 -10.28
C PHE A 21 3.76 -3.33 -10.28
N PHE A 22 4.49 -3.16 -9.17
CA PHE A 22 5.81 -3.76 -9.01
C PHE A 22 5.75 -5.28 -9.07
N LYS A 23 4.77 -5.90 -8.41
CA LYS A 23 4.55 -7.34 -8.51
C LYS A 23 4.29 -7.77 -9.95
N LYS A 24 3.42 -7.06 -10.67
CA LYS A 24 3.19 -7.31 -12.10
C LYS A 24 4.42 -7.07 -12.97
N ALA A 25 5.33 -6.17 -12.58
CA ALA A 25 6.57 -5.92 -13.30
C ALA A 25 7.52 -7.12 -13.14
N SER A 26 7.58 -7.71 -11.95
CA SER A 26 8.40 -8.90 -11.66
C SER A 26 7.97 -10.17 -12.40
N ASP A 27 6.77 -10.20 -12.98
CA ASP A 27 6.34 -11.30 -13.87
C ASP A 27 7.10 -11.30 -15.22
N HIS A 28 7.81 -10.21 -15.53
CA HIS A 28 8.60 -10.07 -16.75
C HIS A 28 10.10 -10.17 -16.45
N PRO A 29 10.91 -10.71 -17.38
CA PRO A 29 12.35 -10.78 -17.19
C PRO A 29 12.95 -9.38 -17.01
N LEU A 30 13.87 -9.30 -16.04
CA LEU A 30 14.63 -8.09 -15.75
C LEU A 30 15.41 -7.66 -17.01
N GLY A 31 15.23 -6.40 -17.40
CA GLY A 31 15.89 -5.84 -18.58
C GLY A 31 15.12 -4.68 -19.19
N ILE A 32 15.58 -4.22 -20.36
CA ILE A 32 14.94 -3.15 -21.12
C ILE A 32 13.81 -3.74 -21.98
N ASN A 33 12.81 -4.29 -21.30
CA ASN A 33 11.60 -4.80 -21.93
C ASN A 33 10.49 -3.77 -21.75
N THR A 34 9.83 -3.39 -22.84
CA THR A 34 8.69 -2.45 -22.80
C THR A 34 7.65 -2.78 -21.72
N PRO A 35 7.16 -4.04 -21.57
CA PRO A 35 6.18 -4.34 -20.53
C PRO A 35 6.74 -4.24 -19.10
N PHE A 36 8.03 -4.52 -18.91
CA PHE A 36 8.70 -4.35 -17.62
C PHE A 36 8.80 -2.87 -17.26
N ILE A 37 9.33 -2.04 -18.17
CA ILE A 37 9.52 -0.60 -17.95
C ILE A 37 8.18 0.10 -17.74
N MET A 38 7.15 -0.23 -18.52
CA MET A 38 5.83 0.38 -18.34
C MET A 38 5.23 0.07 -16.96
N LYS A 39 5.26 -1.20 -16.53
CA LYS A 39 4.72 -1.61 -15.22
C LYS A 39 5.58 -1.10 -14.06
N LEU A 40 6.89 -1.05 -14.21
CA LEU A 40 7.80 -0.47 -13.23
C LEU A 40 7.56 1.04 -13.10
N GLY A 41 7.40 1.73 -14.24
CA GLY A 41 7.11 3.17 -14.28
C GLY A 41 5.75 3.50 -13.66
N THR A 42 4.69 2.74 -13.97
CA THR A 42 3.38 2.94 -13.36
C THR A 42 3.39 2.63 -11.86
N GLY A 43 4.05 1.54 -11.45
CA GLY A 43 4.23 1.21 -10.03
C GLY A 43 5.02 2.27 -9.28
N GLY A 44 6.10 2.78 -9.89
CA GLY A 44 6.92 3.87 -9.37
C GLY A 44 6.12 5.15 -9.20
N ALA A 45 5.29 5.52 -10.19
CA ALA A 45 4.45 6.71 -10.12
C ALA A 45 3.44 6.63 -8.96
N PHE A 46 2.73 5.50 -8.80
CA PHE A 46 1.80 5.31 -7.68
C PHE A 46 2.53 5.28 -6.33
N TYR A 47 3.68 4.61 -6.25
CA TYR A 47 4.48 4.56 -5.02
C TYR A 47 4.97 5.96 -4.61
N LEU A 48 5.51 6.73 -5.56
CA LEU A 48 5.94 8.11 -5.33
C LEU A 48 4.77 9.02 -4.94
N ALA A 49 3.61 8.90 -5.61
CA ALA A 49 2.42 9.64 -5.24
C ALA A 49 1.98 9.33 -3.80
N GLY A 50 1.99 8.04 -3.42
CA GLY A 50 1.73 7.61 -2.04
C GLY A 50 2.74 8.18 -1.04
N ALA A 51 4.03 8.20 -1.39
CA ALA A 51 5.09 8.75 -0.55
C ALA A 51 4.95 10.28 -0.37
N ILE A 52 4.63 11.02 -1.43
CA ILE A 52 4.39 12.47 -1.35
C ILE A 52 3.19 12.76 -0.44
N LEU A 53 2.09 12.01 -0.59
CA LEU A 53 0.93 12.13 0.30
C LEU A 53 1.28 11.79 1.75
N ASN A 54 2.13 10.79 1.98
CA ASN A 54 2.59 10.42 3.31
C ASN A 54 3.44 11.52 3.95
N ILE A 55 4.42 12.08 3.23
CA ILE A 55 5.25 13.19 3.69
C ILE A 55 4.38 14.42 4.01
N TYR A 56 3.41 14.74 3.15
CA TYR A 56 2.46 15.81 3.41
C TYR A 56 1.60 15.53 4.64
N LEU A 57 1.17 14.28 4.85
CA LEU A 57 0.38 13.92 6.03
C LEU A 57 1.19 14.05 7.33
N LEU A 58 2.49 13.79 7.30
CA LEU A 58 3.41 13.99 8.43
C LEU A 58 3.55 15.45 8.84
N THR A 59 3.25 16.43 7.96
CA THR A 59 3.18 17.84 8.36
C THR A 59 1.87 18.20 9.07
N LEU A 60 0.86 17.31 9.01
CA LEU A 60 -0.50 17.54 9.55
C LEU A 60 -0.83 16.68 10.79
N LEU A 61 -0.12 15.58 10.98
CA LEU A 61 -0.33 14.59 12.02
C LEU A 61 1.02 14.11 12.57
N PRO A 62 1.11 13.79 13.87
CA PRO A 62 2.33 13.25 14.45
C PRO A 62 2.66 11.89 13.83
N TYR A 63 3.96 11.62 13.67
CA TYR A 63 4.47 10.37 13.11
C TYR A 63 3.95 9.13 13.86
N THR A 64 3.80 9.22 15.18
CA THR A 64 3.27 8.15 16.05
C THR A 64 1.85 7.71 15.68
N VAL A 65 1.07 8.57 15.01
CA VAL A 65 -0.27 8.26 14.51
C VAL A 65 -0.22 7.82 13.05
N VAL A 66 0.56 8.51 12.21
CA VAL A 66 0.63 8.21 10.77
C VAL A 66 1.25 6.84 10.51
N TYR A 67 2.32 6.50 11.23
CA TYR A 67 3.07 5.26 11.02
C TYR A 67 2.20 4.01 11.26
N PRO A 68 1.48 3.85 12.38
CA PRO A 68 0.61 2.69 12.57
C PRO A 68 -0.55 2.63 11.57
N ILE A 69 -1.08 3.78 11.13
CA ILE A 69 -2.14 3.85 10.12
C ILE A 69 -1.69 3.32 8.75
N THR A 70 -0.37 3.31 8.45
CA THR A 70 0.14 2.70 7.20
C THR A 70 -0.19 1.22 7.07
N SER A 71 -0.51 0.53 8.18
CA SER A 71 -0.96 -0.87 8.18
C SER A 71 -2.19 -1.12 7.30
N VAL A 72 -3.03 -0.10 7.07
CA VAL A 72 -4.18 -0.15 6.14
C VAL A 72 -3.73 -0.51 4.71
N THR A 73 -2.48 -0.21 4.34
CA THR A 73 -1.89 -0.61 3.05
C THR A 73 -1.91 -2.13 2.86
N TYR A 74 -1.77 -2.91 3.93
CA TYR A 74 -1.83 -4.38 3.85
C TYR A 74 -3.25 -4.88 3.54
N ILE A 75 -4.27 -4.19 4.05
CA ILE A 75 -5.68 -4.48 3.73
C ILE A 75 -5.91 -4.24 2.23
N TRP A 76 -5.50 -3.08 1.72
CA TRP A 76 -5.61 -2.78 0.29
C TRP A 76 -4.83 -3.77 -0.58
N THR A 77 -3.61 -4.12 -0.16
CA THR A 77 -2.78 -5.09 -0.87
C THR A 77 -3.48 -6.45 -0.98
N MET A 78 -4.11 -6.92 0.10
CA MET A 78 -4.87 -8.16 0.08
C MET A 78 -6.06 -8.10 -0.88
N ILE A 79 -6.82 -6.99 -0.86
CA ILE A 79 -7.95 -6.77 -1.76
C ILE A 79 -7.48 -6.77 -3.22
N LEU A 80 -6.43 -6.00 -3.54
CA LEU A 80 -5.88 -5.90 -4.90
C LEU A 80 -5.34 -7.25 -5.39
N SER A 81 -4.65 -8.01 -4.54
CA SER A 81 -4.15 -9.33 -4.89
C SER A 81 -5.28 -10.33 -5.16
N SER A 82 -6.36 -10.29 -4.37
CA SER A 82 -7.54 -11.13 -4.59
C SER A 82 -8.22 -10.79 -5.93
N LEU A 83 -8.44 -9.51 -6.20
CA LEU A 83 -9.22 -9.05 -7.36
C LEU A 83 -8.46 -9.14 -8.69
N PHE A 84 -7.17 -8.79 -8.70
CA PHE A 84 -6.42 -8.58 -9.95
C PHE A 84 -5.30 -9.58 -10.20
N LEU A 85 -4.86 -10.31 -9.18
CA LEU A 85 -3.84 -11.35 -9.30
C LEU A 85 -4.43 -12.75 -9.13
N ASN A 86 -5.75 -12.86 -8.85
CA ASN A 86 -6.45 -14.11 -8.57
C ASN A 86 -5.76 -14.95 -7.48
N GLU A 87 -5.11 -14.28 -6.52
CA GLU A 87 -4.44 -14.99 -5.44
C GLU A 87 -5.44 -15.48 -4.41
N THR A 88 -5.30 -16.74 -4.00
CA THR A 88 -6.12 -17.28 -2.92
C THR A 88 -5.77 -16.59 -1.59
N ILE A 89 -6.76 -15.90 -1.03
CA ILE A 89 -6.67 -15.34 0.31
C ILE A 89 -6.99 -16.43 1.30
N THR A 90 -5.96 -17.00 1.92
CA THR A 90 -6.13 -18.02 2.94
C THR A 90 -6.49 -17.37 4.28
N ILE A 91 -7.17 -18.13 5.15
CA ILE A 91 -7.49 -17.71 6.52
C ILE A 91 -6.24 -17.23 7.27
N LYS A 92 -5.09 -17.87 7.04
CA LYS A 92 -3.80 -17.46 7.61
C LYS A 92 -3.40 -16.04 7.21
N LYS A 93 -3.58 -15.65 5.94
CA LYS A 93 -3.31 -14.28 5.47
C LYS A 93 -4.25 -13.27 6.15
N GLY A 94 -5.53 -13.62 6.29
CA GLY A 94 -6.53 -12.80 7.00
C GLY A 94 -6.16 -12.56 8.46
N ILE A 95 -5.82 -13.63 9.20
CA ILE A 95 -5.35 -13.54 10.59
C ILE A 95 -4.08 -12.67 10.68
N GLY A 96 -3.14 -12.82 9.75
CA GLY A 96 -1.95 -11.98 9.70
C GLY A 96 -2.26 -10.49 9.59
N VAL A 97 -3.15 -10.09 8.68
CA VAL A 97 -3.57 -8.68 8.53
C VAL A 97 -4.32 -8.17 9.77
N LEU A 98 -5.15 -9.01 10.41
CA LEU A 98 -5.81 -8.67 11.66
C LEU A 98 -4.79 -8.45 12.80
N LEU A 99 -3.77 -9.29 12.92
CA LEU A 99 -2.70 -9.13 13.91
C LEU A 99 -1.88 -7.86 13.67
N ILE A 100 -1.52 -7.56 12.42
CA ILE A 100 -0.82 -6.31 12.06
C ILE A 100 -1.68 -5.10 12.41
N SER A 101 -2.97 -5.13 12.09
CA SER A 101 -3.90 -4.04 12.38
C SER A 101 -4.09 -3.86 13.89
N GLY A 102 -4.24 -4.97 14.64
CA GLY A 102 -4.34 -4.95 16.10
C GLY A 102 -3.08 -4.40 16.77
N GLY A 103 -1.89 -4.85 16.35
CA GLY A 103 -0.62 -4.31 16.83
C GLY A 103 -0.46 -2.82 16.53
N SER A 104 -0.93 -2.37 15.37
CA SER A 104 -0.91 -0.95 15.00
C SER A 104 -1.82 -0.10 15.89
N ILE A 105 -3.01 -0.61 16.27
CA ILE A 105 -3.90 0.07 17.21
C ILE A 105 -3.26 0.18 18.60
N LEU A 106 -2.63 -0.91 19.08
CA LEU A 106 -1.93 -0.93 20.37
C LEU A 106 -0.75 0.04 20.45
N LEU A 107 -0.11 0.37 19.33
CA LEU A 107 0.96 1.38 19.29
C LEU A 107 0.44 2.83 19.43
N VAL A 108 -0.83 3.06 19.14
CA VAL A 108 -1.46 4.40 19.16
C VAL A 108 -2.21 4.66 20.46
N LEU A 109 -2.73 3.62 21.10
CA LEU A 109 -3.38 3.66 22.43
C LEU A 109 -2.37 3.97 23.53
#